data_AF-A0A955EPU9-F1
#
_entry.id   AF-A0A955EPU9-F1
#
_cell.length_a   1.000
_cell.length_b   1.000
_cell.length_c   1.000
_cell.angle_alpha   90.00
_cell.angle_beta   90.00
_cell.angle_gamma   90.00
#
_symmetry.space_group_name_H-M   'P 1'
#
loop_
_entity.id
_entity.type
_entity.pdbx_description
1 polymer ?
#
loop_
_entity_poly.entity_id
_entity_poly.type
_entity_poly.pdbx_seq_one_letter_code
_entity_poly.pdbx_strand_id
1 'polypeptide(L)' 'MEEKIRILDELEERVGGRFSLTALLQKRVRELVAGAPRLVETKSDNPIDIAIEEVRAGKIELVPEDAD' A
#
# COMPACT_ATOMS: atom_id res chain seq x y z
N MET A 1 16.26 -6.07 5.80
CA MET A 1 16.08 -4.61 5.57
C MET A 1 16.20 -4.28 4.09
N GLU A 2 17.21 -4.81 3.39
CA GLU A 2 17.40 -4.63 1.94
C GLU A 2 16.22 -5.12 1.08
N GLU A 3 15.58 -6.24 1.44
CA GLU A 3 14.45 -6.78 0.67
C GLU A 3 13.23 -5.85 0.67
N LYS A 4 12.90 -5.23 1.81
CA LYS A 4 11.80 -4.25 1.89
C LYS A 4 12.07 -2.99 1.06
N ILE A 5 13.33 -2.56 0.98
CA ILE A 5 13.71 -1.38 0.18
C ILE A 5 13.46 -1.68 -1.30
N ARG A 6 13.90 -2.84 -1.81
CA ARG A 6 13.66 -3.22 -3.21
C ARG A 6 12.17 -3.33 -3.54
N ILE A 7 11.37 -3.90 -2.63
CA ILE A 7 9.92 -3.99 -2.83
C ILE A 7 9.31 -2.59 -2.94
N LEU A 8 9.72 -1.64 -2.10
CA LEU A 8 9.20 -0.27 -2.17
C LEU A 8 9.59 0.42 -3.47
N ASP A 9 10.82 0.20 -3.97
CA ASP A 9 11.27 0.74 -5.26
C ASP A 9 10.43 0.17 -6.43
N GLU A 10 10.13 -1.13 -6.42
CA GLU A 10 9.25 -1.76 -7.43
C GLU A 10 7.81 -1.22 -7.39
N LEU A 11 7.28 -0.98 -6.19
CA LEU A 11 5.94 -0.42 -6.02
C LEU A 11 5.89 1.06 -6.42
N GLU A 12 6.98 1.79 -6.23
CA GLU A 12 7.09 3.19 -6.62
C GLU A 12 6.88 3.35 -8.13
N GLU A 13 7.57 2.54 -8.94
CA GLU A 13 7.42 2.57 -10.40
C GLU A 13 6.00 2.23 -10.84
N ARG A 14 5.32 1.30 -10.14
CA ARG A 14 3.94 0.89 -10.45
C ARG A 14 2.89 1.94 -10.10
N VAL A 15 3.07 2.66 -8.99
CA VAL A 15 2.08 3.63 -8.46
C VAL A 15 2.31 5.05 -9.01
N GLY A 16 3.36 5.23 -9.83
CA GLY A 16 3.65 6.52 -10.47
C GLY A 16 4.45 7.47 -9.57
N GLY A 17 5.33 6.94 -8.72
CA GLY A 17 6.30 7.70 -7.96
C GLY A 17 6.13 7.67 -6.44
N ARG A 18 7.19 8.07 -5.73
CA ARG A 18 7.31 7.91 -4.26
C ARG A 18 6.23 8.64 -3.47
N PHE A 19 5.84 9.82 -3.94
CA PHE A 19 4.82 10.64 -3.29
C PHE A 19 3.45 9.93 -3.33
N SER A 20 3.08 9.42 -4.50
CA SER A 20 1.85 8.65 -4.70
C SER A 20 1.86 7.38 -3.84
N LEU A 21 2.95 6.61 -3.87
CA LEU A 21 3.08 5.42 -3.03
C LEU A 21 2.94 5.76 -1.53
N THR A 22 3.59 6.82 -1.08
CA THR A 22 3.54 7.25 0.33
C THR A 22 2.12 7.66 0.72
N ALA A 23 1.43 8.43 -0.13
CA ALA A 23 0.05 8.86 0.13
C ALA A 23 -0.92 7.67 0.19
N LEU A 24 -0.78 6.71 -0.75
CA LEU A 24 -1.57 5.49 -0.79
C LEU A 24 -1.39 4.66 0.49
N LEU A 25 -0.14 4.40 0.88
CA LEU A 25 0.18 3.65 2.10
C LEU A 25 -0.32 4.38 3.35
N GLN A 26 -0.12 5.69 3.46
CA GLN A 26 -0.61 6.48 4.60
C GLN A 26 -2.13 6.49 4.72
N LYS A 27 -2.86 6.54 3.60
CA LYS A 27 -4.32 6.44 3.60
C LYS A 27 -4.73 5.05 4.06
N ARG A 28 -4.14 4.00 3.49
CA ARG A 28 -4.52 2.63 3.81
C ARG A 28 -4.19 2.22 5.24
N VAL A 29 -3.02 2.61 5.74
CA VAL A 29 -2.63 2.37 7.15
C VAL A 29 -3.65 2.98 8.11
N ARG A 30 -4.17 4.19 7.82
CA ARG A 30 -5.20 4.81 8.65
C ARG A 30 -6.51 4.02 8.65
N GLU A 31 -6.91 3.47 7.51
CA GLU A 31 -8.10 2.61 7.42
C GLU A 31 -7.92 1.32 8.23
N LEU A 32 -6.77 0.66 8.12
CA LEU A 32 -6.45 -0.55 8.89
C LEU A 32 -6.45 -0.26 10.39
N VAL A 33 -5.86 0.85 10.81
CA VAL A 33 -5.88 1.30 12.23
C VAL A 33 -7.30 1.62 12.70
N ALA A 34 -8.17 2.12 11.82
CA ALA A 34 -9.59 2.34 12.11
C ALA A 34 -10.43 1.05 12.13
N GLY A 35 -9.82 -0.11 11.88
CA GLY A 35 -10.49 -1.42 11.91
C GLY A 35 -11.06 -1.89 10.57
N ALA A 36 -10.65 -1.27 9.45
CA ALA A 36 -11.01 -1.77 8.13
C ALA A 36 -10.47 -3.19 7.90
N PRO A 37 -11.21 -4.05 7.18
CA PRO A 37 -10.74 -5.40 6.89
C PRO A 37 -9.51 -5.39 5.98
N ARG A 38 -8.61 -6.35 6.21
CA ARG A 38 -7.51 -6.66 5.30
C ARG A 38 -8.03 -7.30 4.00
N LEU A 39 -7.42 -6.93 2.89
CA LEU A 39 -7.75 -7.40 1.54
C LEU A 39 -6.86 -8.56 1.07
N VAL A 40 -5.82 -8.86 1.84
CA VAL A 40 -4.90 -9.97 1.62
C VAL A 40 -4.76 -10.80 2.91
N GLU A 41 -4.57 -12.11 2.74
CA GLU A 41 -4.17 -12.97 3.84
C GLU A 41 -2.68 -12.75 4.13
N THR A 42 -2.38 -12.36 5.36
CA THR A 42 -1.03 -12.02 5.78
C THR A 42 -0.77 -12.48 7.20
N LYS A 43 0.49 -12.85 7.46
CA LYS A 43 0.98 -13.23 8.78
C LYS A 43 1.42 -12.02 9.60
N SER A 44 1.45 -10.83 9.00
CA SER A 44 1.85 -9.60 9.68
C SER A 44 0.64 -8.94 10.33
N ASP A 45 0.82 -8.49 11.57
CA ASP A 45 -0.14 -7.63 12.28
C ASP A 45 0.23 -6.14 12.16
N ASN A 46 1.36 -5.82 11.51
CA ASN A 46 1.79 -4.45 11.31
C ASN A 46 1.01 -3.82 10.15
N PRO A 47 0.20 -2.76 10.37
CA PRO A 47 -0.60 -2.13 9.33
C PRO A 47 0.20 -1.68 8.10
N ILE A 48 1.47 -1.27 8.30
CA ILE A 48 2.35 -0.85 7.20
C ILE A 48 2.66 -2.03 6.29
N ASP A 49 2.95 -3.19 6.86
CA ASP A 49 3.32 -4.39 6.11
C ASP A 49 2.11 -4.93 5.35
N ILE A 50 0.94 -4.92 6.00
CA ILE A 50 -0.33 -5.27 5.37
C ILE A 50 -0.60 -4.36 4.18
N ALA A 51 -0.47 -3.04 4.35
CA ALA A 51 -0.68 -2.09 3.26
C ALA A 51 0.29 -2.32 2.09
N ILE A 52 1.58 -2.55 2.36
CA ILE A 52 2.57 -2.87 1.31
C ILE A 52 2.17 -4.14 0.55
N GLU A 53 1.74 -5.20 1.24
CA GLU A 53 1.31 -6.44 0.60
C GLU A 53 0.04 -6.25 -0.23
N GLU A 54 -0.91 -5.42 0.22
CA GLU A 54 -2.11 -5.08 -0.54
C GLU A 54 -1.80 -4.29 -1.81
N VAL A 55 -0.89 -3.29 -1.75
CA VAL A 55 -0.43 -2.57 -2.96
C VAL A 55 0.27 -3.56 -3.90
N ARG A 56 1.15 -4.41 -3.36
CA ARG A 56 1.89 -5.40 -4.17
C ARG A 56 0.96 -6.37 -4.87
N ALA A 57 -0.09 -6.82 -4.20
CA ALA A 57 -1.14 -7.69 -4.73
C ALA A 57 -2.12 -6.98 -5.68
N GLY A 58 -1.99 -5.66 -5.88
CA GLY A 58 -2.89 -4.87 -6.72
C GLY A 58 -4.31 -4.79 -6.17
N LYS A 59 -4.47 -4.87 -4.85
CA LYS A 59 -5.79 -4.76 -4.19
C LYS A 59 -6.19 -3.33 -3.87
N ILE A 60 -5.22 -2.42 -3.84
CA ILE A 60 -5.42 -1.00 -3.60
C ILE A 60 -4.62 -0.18 -4.60
N GLU A 61 -5.23 0.90 -5.08
CA GLU A 61 -4.68 1.76 -6.12
C GLU A 61 -5.08 3.21 -5.81
N LEU A 62 -4.25 4.17 -6.25
CA LEU A 62 -4.60 5.59 -6.18
C LEU A 62 -5.48 5.91 -7.39
N VAL A 63 -6.78 6.09 -7.16
CA VAL A 63 -7.71 6.56 -8.17
C VAL A 63 -7.77 8.09 -8.07
N PRO A 64 -7.45 8.85 -9.14
CA PRO A 64 -7.63 10.30 -9.14
C PRO A 64 -9.13 10.63 -9.06
N GLU A 65 -9.48 11.71 -8.35
CA GLU A 65 -10.88 12.13 -8.11
C GLU A 65 -11.64 12.52 -9.39
N ASP A 66 -10.96 12.63 -10.54
CA ASP A 66 -11.53 12.96 -11.85
C ASP A 66 -11.66 11.77 -12.82
N ALA A 67 -11.49 10.53 -12.35
CA ALA A 67 -11.70 9.33 -13.19
C ALA A 67 -13.18 8.91 -13.17
N ASP A 68 -14.01 9.60 -13.97
CA ASP A 68 -15.31 9.10 -14.47
C ASP A 68 -15.14 8.32 -15.79
#